data_AF-A0A0E3ZRV8-F1
#
_entry.id   AF-A0A0E3ZRV8-F1
#
_cell.length_a   1.000
_cell.length_b   1.000
_cell.length_c   1.000
_cell.angle_alpha   90.00
_cell.angle_beta   90.00
_cell.angle_gamma   90.00
#
_symmetry.space_group_name_H-M   'P 1'
#
loop_
_entity.id
_entity.type
_entity.pdbx_description
1 polymer ?
#
loop_
_entity_poly.entity_id
_entity_poly.type
_entity_poly.pdbx_seq_one_letter_code
_entity_poly.pdbx_strand_id
1 'polypeptide(L)'
;MTINLRLQQLIDSLDISVLEFARQLGEHRGEKVYHILHGRLKPRYDTLEKILAAYPQVNGDWLLRGEGLMFKALNSPSAAITTEERLRNMEFLLFQLTERVALLQQTNDQLLAEIKGQRE
;
A
#
# COMPACT_ATOMS: atom_id res chain seq x y z
N MET A 1 -17.06 -12.08 -2.82
CA MET A 1 -17.18 -10.66 -2.40
C MET A 1 -17.53 -9.82 -3.61
N THR A 2 -18.52 -8.93 -3.54
CA THR A 2 -18.89 -8.03 -4.65
C THR A 2 -18.04 -6.77 -4.62
N ILE A 3 -17.89 -6.09 -5.76
CA ILE A 3 -17.03 -4.89 -5.87
C ILE A 3 -17.44 -3.77 -4.91
N ASN A 4 -18.73 -3.59 -4.63
CA ASN A 4 -19.19 -2.58 -3.69
C ASN A 4 -18.73 -2.84 -2.25
N LEU A 5 -18.69 -4.12 -1.82
CA LEU A 5 -18.15 -4.49 -0.51
C LEU A 5 -16.62 -4.27 -0.45
N ARG A 6 -15.92 -4.48 -1.56
CA ARG A 6 -14.48 -4.18 -1.66
C ARG A 6 -14.21 -2.69 -1.55
N LEU A 7 -15.02 -1.88 -2.22
CA LEU A 7 -14.92 -0.42 -2.12
C LEU A 7 -15.23 0.07 -0.70
N GLN A 8 -16.20 -0.54 -0.02
CA GLN A 8 -16.47 -0.24 1.38
C GLN A 8 -15.25 -0.55 2.25
N GLN A 9 -14.69 -1.76 2.13
CA GLN A 9 -13.49 -2.16 2.85
C GLN A 9 -12.28 -1.26 2.56
N LEU A 10 -12.12 -0.82 1.31
CA LEU A 10 -11.06 0.11 0.94
C LEU A 10 -11.23 1.46 1.66
N ILE A 11 -12.43 2.04 1.62
CA ILE A 11 -12.72 3.33 2.28
C ILE A 11 -12.50 3.20 3.79
N ASP A 12 -12.98 2.12 4.40
CA ASP A 12 -12.79 1.85 5.82
C ASP A 12 -11.30 1.71 6.18
N SER A 13 -10.50 1.06 5.32
CA SER A 13 -9.05 0.89 5.55
C SER A 13 -8.23 2.17 5.39
N LEU A 14 -8.74 3.13 4.62
CA LEU A 14 -8.11 4.44 4.42
C LEU A 14 -8.45 5.42 5.55
N ASP A 15 -9.42 5.08 6.40
CA ASP A 15 -9.94 5.92 7.49
C ASP A 15 -10.40 7.32 7.00
N ILE A 16 -11.11 7.34 5.87
CA ILE A 16 -11.65 8.57 5.27
C ILE A 16 -13.15 8.47 5.04
N SER A 17 -13.82 9.63 5.01
CA SER A 17 -15.25 9.69 4.71
C SER A 17 -15.53 9.41 3.23
N VAL A 18 -16.75 8.96 2.91
CA VAL A 18 -17.24 8.78 1.52
C VAL A 18 -17.11 10.06 0.70
N LEU A 19 -17.33 11.22 1.32
CA LEU A 19 -17.19 12.52 0.65
C LEU A 19 -15.73 12.81 0.31
N GLU A 20 -14.81 12.52 1.23
CA GLU A 20 -13.38 12.72 1.02
C GLU A 20 -12.83 11.78 -0.04
N PHE A 21 -13.23 10.50 -0.01
CA PHE A 21 -12.92 9.55 -1.07
C PHE A 21 -13.40 10.05 -2.44
N ALA A 22 -14.65 10.54 -2.54
CA ALA A 22 -15.18 11.10 -3.78
C ALA A 22 -14.35 12.30 -4.29
N ARG A 23 -13.94 13.20 -3.39
CA ARG A 23 -13.10 14.36 -3.72
C ARG A 23 -11.74 13.93 -4.27
N GLN A 24 -11.13 12.90 -3.69
CA GLN A 24 -9.85 12.35 -4.18
C GLN A 24 -9.98 11.73 -5.58
N LEU A 25 -11.18 11.28 -5.97
CA LEU A 25 -11.49 10.84 -7.34
C LEU A 25 -11.84 12.00 -8.30
N GLY A 26 -11.78 13.25 -7.85
CA GLY A 26 -12.15 14.43 -8.62
C GLY A 26 -13.66 14.70 -8.68
N GLU A 27 -14.46 14.03 -7.85
CA GLU A 27 -15.92 14.25 -7.77
C GLU A 27 -16.24 15.26 -6.66
N HIS A 28 -17.06 16.28 -6.96
CA HIS A 28 -17.43 17.29 -5.96
C HIS A 28 -18.44 16.80 -4.92
N ARG A 29 -19.15 15.70 -5.20
CA ARG A 29 -20.24 15.16 -4.36
C ARG A 29 -20.03 13.67 -4.10
N GLY A 30 -20.41 13.22 -2.90
CA GLY A 30 -20.29 11.81 -2.49
C GLY A 30 -21.44 10.88 -2.93
N GLU A 31 -22.49 11.40 -3.57
CA GLU A 31 -23.69 10.63 -3.97
C GLU A 31 -23.32 9.39 -4.81
N LYS A 32 -22.47 9.57 -5.82
CA LYS A 32 -22.14 8.52 -6.78
C LYS A 32 -21.43 7.36 -6.07
N VAL A 33 -20.47 7.70 -5.23
CA VAL A 33 -19.74 6.73 -4.39
C VAL A 33 -20.72 6.07 -3.42
N TYR A 34 -21.59 6.82 -2.75
CA TYR A 34 -22.59 6.27 -1.82
C TYR A 34 -23.51 5.24 -2.50
N HIS A 35 -24.04 5.53 -3.68
CA HIS A 35 -24.87 4.58 -4.42
C HIS A 35 -24.09 3.36 -4.92
N ILE A 36 -22.80 3.51 -5.21
CA ILE A 36 -21.92 2.38 -5.55
C ILE A 36 -21.76 1.45 -4.35
N LEU A 37 -21.46 1.99 -3.17
CA LEU A 37 -21.27 1.20 -1.94
C LEU A 37 -22.52 0.39 -1.58
N HIS A 38 -23.70 0.98 -1.77
CA HIS A 38 -25.00 0.33 -1.52
C HIS A 38 -25.50 -0.54 -2.67
N GLY A 39 -24.69 -0.76 -3.72
CA GLY A 39 -25.03 -1.63 -4.85
C GLY A 39 -26.15 -1.12 -5.76
N ARG A 40 -26.60 0.13 -5.57
CA ARG A 40 -27.60 0.79 -6.43
C ARG A 40 -27.01 1.26 -7.76
N LEU A 41 -25.70 1.48 -7.78
CA LEU A 41 -24.94 1.89 -8.96
C LEU A 41 -23.73 0.96 -9.14
N LYS A 42 -23.47 0.50 -10.36
CA LYS A 42 -22.21 -0.20 -10.67
C LYS A 42 -21.11 0.82 -10.98
N PRO A 43 -19.89 0.65 -10.45
CA PRO A 43 -18.76 1.50 -10.85
C PRO A 43 -18.48 1.28 -12.34
N ARG A 44 -18.43 2.36 -13.10
CA ARG A 44 -18.05 2.32 -14.53
C ARG A 44 -16.52 2.27 -14.64
N TYR A 45 -16.02 1.94 -15.83
CA TYR A 45 -14.58 1.92 -16.12
C TYR A 45 -13.87 3.19 -15.63
N ASP A 46 -14.37 4.37 -15.98
CA ASP A 46 -13.83 5.68 -15.53
C ASP A 46 -13.72 5.80 -14.00
N THR A 47 -14.69 5.24 -13.26
CA THR A 47 -14.63 5.25 -11.79
C THR A 47 -13.54 4.34 -11.27
N LEU A 48 -13.38 3.16 -11.88
CA LEU A 48 -12.35 2.20 -11.49
C LEU A 48 -10.94 2.72 -11.83
N GLU A 49 -10.79 3.35 -13.00
CA GLU A 49 -9.55 3.99 -13.42
C GLU A 49 -9.15 5.12 -12.47
N LYS A 50 -10.07 6.02 -12.13
CA LYS A 50 -9.83 7.08 -11.14
C LYS A 50 -9.42 6.54 -9.78
N ILE A 51 -10.05 5.44 -9.32
CA ILE A 51 -9.69 4.80 -8.04
C ILE A 51 -8.26 4.26 -8.10
N LEU A 52 -7.91 3.52 -9.16
CA LEU A 52 -6.56 2.95 -9.29
C LEU A 52 -5.49 4.01 -9.53
N ALA A 53 -5.85 5.15 -10.12
CA ALA A 53 -4.97 6.31 -10.28
C ALA A 53 -4.76 7.07 -8.95
N ALA A 54 -5.83 7.29 -8.17
CA ALA A 54 -5.77 7.98 -6.88
C ALA A 54 -5.09 7.13 -5.78
N TYR A 55 -5.24 5.80 -5.85
CA TYR A 55 -4.67 4.86 -4.89
C TYR A 55 -3.78 3.82 -5.59
N PRO A 56 -2.59 4.21 -6.07
CA PRO A 56 -1.69 3.32 -6.81
C PRO A 56 -1.24 2.10 -5.99
N GLN A 57 -1.32 2.16 -4.66
CA GLN A 57 -1.06 1.06 -3.73
C GLN A 57 -2.17 -0.02 -3.75
N VAL A 58 -3.36 0.27 -4.26
CA VAL A 58 -4.46 -0.70 -4.33
C VAL A 58 -4.20 -1.72 -5.43
N ASN A 59 -4.47 -2.99 -5.14
CA ASN A 59 -4.37 -4.08 -6.08
C ASN A 59 -5.63 -4.13 -6.98
N GLY A 60 -5.43 -3.97 -8.29
CA GLY A 60 -6.49 -4.03 -9.28
C GLY A 60 -7.17 -5.40 -9.37
N ASP A 61 -6.42 -6.50 -9.19
CA ASP A 61 -6.97 -7.86 -9.23
C ASP A 61 -7.90 -8.11 -8.04
N TRP A 62 -7.53 -7.59 -6.87
CA TRP A 62 -8.40 -7.62 -5.71
C TRP A 62 -9.64 -6.76 -5.94
N LEU A 63 -9.49 -5.54 -6.44
CA LEU A 63 -10.63 -4.65 -6.65
C LEU A 63 -11.63 -5.21 -7.69
N LEU A 64 -11.13 -5.72 -8.81
CA LEU A 64 -11.94 -6.15 -9.95
C LEU A 64 -12.46 -7.57 -9.77
N ARG A 65 -11.60 -8.52 -9.38
CA ARG A 65 -11.94 -9.96 -9.32
C ARG A 65 -12.12 -10.46 -7.89
N GLY A 66 -11.54 -9.77 -6.89
CA GLY A 66 -11.56 -10.22 -5.50
C GLY A 66 -10.44 -11.21 -5.18
N GLU A 67 -9.39 -11.21 -6.00
CA GLU A 67 -8.26 -12.13 -5.90
C GLU A 67 -7.05 -11.42 -5.29
N GLY A 68 -6.33 -12.11 -4.40
CA GLY A 68 -5.13 -11.56 -3.74
C GLY A 68 -5.44 -10.59 -2.60
N LEU A 69 -4.44 -9.79 -2.23
CA LEU A 69 -4.51 -8.81 -1.14
C LEU A 69 -5.03 -7.46 -1.64
N MET A 70 -5.70 -6.70 -0.75
CA MET A 70 -6.26 -5.38 -1.03
C MET A 70 -5.20 -4.38 -1.51
N PHE A 71 -4.10 -4.30 -0.78
CA PHE A 71 -2.96 -3.50 -1.16
C PHE A 71 -1.93 -4.38 -1.86
N LYS A 72 -1.28 -3.81 -2.87
CA LYS A 72 -0.04 -4.34 -3.39
C LYS A 72 0.90 -4.42 -2.19
N ALA A 73 1.44 -5.59 -1.88
CA ALA A 73 2.56 -5.66 -0.97
C ALA A 73 3.63 -4.69 -1.49
N LEU A 74 4.37 -4.05 -0.59
CA LEU A 74 5.50 -3.19 -0.94
C LEU A 74 6.49 -3.89 -1.90
N ASN A 75 6.42 -5.23 -1.97
CA ASN A 75 7.20 -6.10 -2.85
C ASN A 75 6.35 -7.03 -3.74
N SER A 76 5.03 -6.81 -3.90
CA SER A 76 4.24 -7.57 -4.89
C SER A 76 4.39 -6.89 -6.23
N PRO A 77 5.07 -7.55 -7.18
CA PRO A 77 5.29 -6.95 -8.47
C PRO A 77 3.96 -6.81 -9.17
N SER A 78 3.62 -5.58 -9.56
CA SER A 78 2.86 -5.44 -10.79
C SER A 78 3.60 -6.26 -11.85
N ALA A 79 2.87 -7.09 -12.60
CA ALA A 79 3.41 -7.85 -13.73
C ALA A 79 4.08 -6.95 -14.80
N ALA A 80 4.02 -5.61 -14.64
CA ALA A 80 4.59 -4.60 -15.52
C ALA A 80 5.92 -3.97 -15.04
N ILE A 81 6.55 -4.41 -13.94
CA ILE A 81 7.87 -3.88 -13.55
C ILE A 81 8.97 -4.64 -14.29
N THR A 82 9.84 -3.93 -15.00
CA THR A 82 10.97 -4.54 -15.71
C THR A 82 11.93 -5.23 -14.72
N THR A 83 12.65 -6.25 -15.18
CA THR A 83 13.66 -6.94 -14.34
C THR A 83 14.71 -5.96 -13.81
N GLU A 84 15.04 -4.92 -14.57
CA GLU A 84 16.01 -3.89 -14.21
C GLU A 84 15.54 -2.98 -13.07
N GLU A 85 14.27 -2.57 -13.07
CA GLU A 85 13.69 -1.81 -11.95
C GLU A 85 13.58 -2.66 -10.68
N ARG A 86 13.28 -3.96 -10.80
CA ARG A 86 13.30 -4.88 -9.65
C ARG A 86 14.69 -5.03 -9.07
N LEU A 87 15.71 -5.14 -9.92
CA LEU A 87 17.11 -5.20 -9.50
C LEU A 87 17.50 -3.92 -8.77
N ARG A 88 17.19 -2.75 -9.33
CA ARG A 88 17.47 -1.45 -8.71
C ARG A 88 16.80 -1.30 -7.34
N ASN A 89 15.54 -1.71 -7.23
CA ASN A 89 14.82 -1.67 -5.96
C ASN A 89 15.46 -2.62 -4.93
N MET A 90 15.85 -3.83 -5.37
CA MET A 90 16.54 -4.79 -4.51
C MET A 90 17.90 -4.28 -4.06
N GLU A 91 18.68 -3.67 -4.96
CA GLU A 91 19.99 -3.06 -4.64
C GLU A 91 19.84 -1.97 -3.58
N PHE A 92 18.83 -1.11 -3.71
CA PHE A 92 18.56 -0.08 -2.71
C PHE A 92 18.17 -0.67 -1.35
N LEU A 93 17.32 -1.69 -1.34
CA LEU A 93 16.94 -2.42 -0.12
C LEU A 93 18.14 -3.09 0.55
N LEU A 94 19.01 -3.74 -0.23
CA LEU A 94 20.24 -4.35 0.27
C LEU A 94 21.19 -3.31 0.87
N PHE A 95 21.30 -2.14 0.25
CA PHE A 95 22.10 -1.04 0.78
C PHE A 95 21.58 -0.57 2.15
N GLN A 96 20.29 -0.27 2.25
CA GLN A 96 19.65 0.16 3.51
C GLN A 96 19.79 -0.90 4.62
N LEU A 97 19.62 -2.18 4.27
CA LEU A 97 19.76 -3.27 5.22
C LEU A 97 21.20 -3.40 5.72
N THR A 98 22.18 -3.24 4.82
CA THR A 98 23.61 -3.29 5.17
C THR A 98 23.98 -2.17 6.14
N GLU A 99 23.49 -0.94 5.88
CA GLU A 99 23.72 0.21 6.76
C GLU A 99 23.14 -0.04 8.16
N ARG A 100 21.90 -0.57 8.24
CA ARG A 100 21.27 -0.88 9.52
C ARG A 100 22.00 -1.99 10.28
N VAL A 101 22.49 -3.02 9.59
CA VAL A 101 23.26 -4.10 10.21
C VAL A 101 24.58 -3.57 10.78
N ALA A 102 25.26 -2.66 10.07
CA ALA A 102 26.49 -2.05 10.56
C ALA A 102 26.28 -1.25 11.85
N LEU A 103 25.20 -0.46 11.91
CA LEU A 103 24.83 0.28 13.13
C LEU A 103 24.52 -0.66 14.30
N LEU A 104 23.76 -1.73 14.05
CA LEU A 104 23.46 -2.72 15.09
C LEU A 104 24.72 -3.42 15.62
N GLN A 105 25.68 -3.73 14.74
CA GLN A 105 26.98 -4.27 15.14
C GLN A 105 27.74 -3.28 16.02
N GLN A 106 27.79 -2.00 15.61
CA GLN A 106 28.44 -0.96 16.41
C GLN A 106 27.80 -0.82 17.80
N THR A 107 26.48 -0.81 17.90
CA THR A 107 25.79 -0.75 19.19
C THR A 107 26.09 -1.98 20.05
N ASN A 108 26.12 -3.17 19.47
CA ASN A 108 26.50 -4.39 20.19
C ASN A 108 27.93 -4.32 20.72
N ASP A 109 28.88 -3.82 19.92
CA ASP A 109 30.28 -3.68 20.32
C ASP A 109 30.43 -2.68 21.49
N GLN A 110 29.68 -1.57 21.44
CA GLN A 110 29.64 -0.58 22.53
C GLN A 110 29.08 -1.19 23.82
N LEU A 111 27.96 -1.89 23.75
CA LEU A 111 27.36 -2.56 24.93
C LEU A 111 28.30 -3.63 25.52
N LEU A 112 28.99 -4.39 24.66
CA LEU A 112 29.99 -5.36 25.12
C LEU A 112 31.16 -4.68 25.84
N ALA A 113 31.61 -3.51 25.37
CA ALA A 113 32.65 -2.72 26.03
C ALA A 113 32.19 -2.18 27.38
N GLU A 114 30.97 -1.64 27.47
CA GLU A 114 30.38 -1.15 28.74
C GLU A 114 30.24 -2.27 29.78
N ILE A 115 29.73 -3.44 29.38
CA ILE A 115 29.59 -4.60 30.29
C ILE A 115 30.95 -5.08 30.80
N LYS A 116 31.98 -5.06 29.96
CA LYS A 116 33.35 -5.40 30.39
C LYS A 116 33.91 -4.36 31.37
N GLY A 117 33.72 -3.07 31.08
CA GLY A 117 34.19 -1.97 31.94
C GLY A 117 33.48 -1.88 33.30
N GLN A 118 32.27 -2.42 33.44
CA GLN A 118 31.56 -2.51 34.73
C GLN A 118 32.00 -3.70 35.61
N ARG A 119 32.81 -4.63 35.07
CA ARG A 119 33.28 -5.83 35.78
C ARG A 119 34.72 -5.71 36.30
N GLU A 120 35.41 -4.61 36.01
CA GLU A 120 36.72 -4.23 36.56
C GLU A 120 36.56 -3.24 37.72
#